data_AF-A0A8T3LML9-F1
#
_entry.id   AF-A0A8T3LML9-F1
#
_cell.length_a   1.000
_cell.length_b   1.000
_cell.length_c   1.000
_cell.angle_alpha   90.00
_cell.angle_beta   90.00
_cell.angle_gamma   90.00
#
_symmetry.space_group_name_H-M   'P 1'
#
loop_
_entity.id
_entity.type
_entity.pdbx_description
1 polymer ?
#
loop_
_entity_poly.entity_id
_entity_poly.type
_entity_poly.pdbx_seq_one_letter_code
_entity_poly.pdbx_strand_id
1 'polypeptide(L)' 'MAKKVSKFFRIGVEGDTCDGRVISALDFLVMAETFVPRVYG' A
#
# COMPACT_ATOMS: atom_id res chain seq x y z
N MET A 1 1.75 -19.89 17.57
CA MET A 1 0.50 -19.23 17.17
C MET A 1 0.73 -18.61 15.80
N ALA A 2 0.31 -19.28 14.72
CA ALA A 2 0.56 -18.80 13.36
C ALA A 2 -0.23 -17.51 13.15
N LYS A 3 0.49 -16.39 13.08
CA LYS A 3 -0.09 -15.06 12.93
C LYS A 3 -0.75 -14.99 11.56
N LYS A 4 -2.06 -14.71 11.50
CA LYS A 4 -2.80 -14.55 10.24
C LYS A 4 -2.07 -13.52 9.39
N VAL A 5 -1.44 -13.97 8.32
CA VAL A 5 -0.91 -13.11 7.27
C VAL A 5 -2.10 -12.82 6.35
N SER A 6 -2.32 -11.55 6.00
CA SER A 6 -3.41 -11.13 5.12
C SER A 6 -3.51 -12.06 3.90
N LYS A 7 -4.73 -12.52 3.57
CA LYS A 7 -5.01 -13.31 2.36
C LYS A 7 -4.98 -12.47 1.08
N PHE A 8 -4.89 -11.14 1.20
CA PHE A 8 -4.95 -10.20 0.10
C PHE A 8 -3.63 -9.45 -0.06
N PHE A 9 -3.28 -9.17 -1.31
CA PHE A 9 -2.20 -8.28 -1.70
C PHE A 9 -2.76 -6.93 -2.15
N ARG A 10 -2.00 -5.86 -1.96
CA ARG A 10 -2.39 -4.50 -2.35
C ARG A 10 -1.58 -4.10 -3.58
N ILE A 11 -2.24 -3.53 -4.58
CA ILE A 11 -1.59 -2.99 -5.78
C ILE A 11 -1.81 -1.47 -5.76
N GLY A 12 -0.70 -0.74 -5.88
CA GLY A 12 -0.70 0.67 -6.23
C GLY A 12 -0.53 0.83 -7.74
N VAL A 13 -1.29 1.73 -8.36
CA VAL A 13 -1.14 2.09 -9.77
C VAL A 13 -0.75 3.56 -9.82
N GLU A 14 0.38 3.85 -10.47
CA GLU A 14 0.86 5.22 -10.69
C GLU A 14 -0.01 5.96 -11.71
N GLY A 15 -0.17 7.26 -11.51
CA GLY A 15 -0.85 8.16 -12.45
C GLY A 15 -1.98 8.96 -11.82
N ASP A 16 -2.79 9.56 -12.71
CA ASP A 16 -3.97 10.32 -12.36
C ASP A 16 -5.07 9.39 -11.83
N THR A 17 -5.47 9.65 -10.60
CA THR A 17 -6.53 8.89 -9.95
C THR A 17 -7.90 9.51 -10.24
N CYS A 18 -8.96 8.73 -10.07
CA CYS A 18 -10.34 9.19 -10.26
C CYS A 18 -10.75 10.33 -9.32
N ASP A 19 -10.01 10.57 -8.23
CA ASP A 19 -10.19 11.70 -7.32
C ASP A 19 -9.27 12.89 -7.63
N GLY A 20 -8.62 12.90 -8.81
CA GLY A 20 -7.84 14.03 -9.31
C GLY A 20 -6.49 14.22 -8.62
N ARG A 21 -6.00 13.21 -7.90
CA ARG A 21 -4.64 13.20 -7.35
C ARG A 21 -3.71 12.56 -8.38
N VAL A 22 -2.46 12.98 -8.38
CA VAL A 22 -1.40 12.31 -9.11
C VAL A 22 -0.61 11.51 -8.10
N ILE A 23 -0.62 10.17 -8.24
CA ILE A 23 0.21 9.31 -7.39
C ILE A 23 1.46 8.92 -8.19
N SER A 24 2.61 9.28 -7.64
CA SER A 24 3.91 8.96 -8.20
C SER A 24 4.52 7.70 -7.58
N ALA A 25 5.54 7.14 -8.23
CA ALA A 25 6.34 6.04 -7.68
C ALA A 25 6.85 6.31 -6.26
N LEU A 26 7.23 7.56 -5.98
CA LEU A 26 7.79 7.96 -4.68
C LEU A 26 6.75 7.84 -3.57
N ASP A 27 5.49 8.16 -3.87
CA ASP A 27 4.40 8.03 -2.90
C ASP A 27 4.23 6.57 -2.45
N PHE A 28 4.38 5.61 -3.38
CA PHE A 28 4.33 4.19 -3.04
C PHE A 28 5.51 3.73 -2.17
N LEU A 29 6.71 4.27 -2.40
CA LEU A 29 7.87 3.96 -1.57
C LEU A 29 7.66 4.44 -0.13
N VAL A 30 7.15 5.66 0.07
CA VAL A 30 6.84 6.20 1.40
C VAL A 30 5.73 5.38 2.09
N MET A 31 4.71 4.97 1.35
CA MET A 31 3.65 4.10 1.88
C MET A 31 4.18 2.72 2.25
N ALA A 32 5.13 2.18 1.48
CA ALA A 32 5.75 0.89 1.75
C ALA A 32 6.68 0.94 2.97
N GLU A 33 7.50 1.99 3.12
CA GLU A 33 8.40 2.16 4.26
C GLU A 33 7.66 2.26 5.60
N THR A 34 6.48 2.89 5.60
CA THR A 34 5.64 3.04 6.79
C THR A 34 4.70 1.86 7.03
N PHE A 35 4.66 0.90 6.11
CA PHE A 35 3.74 -0.24 6.21
C PHE A 35 4.19 -1.23 7.28
N VAL A 36 3.34 -1.42 8.29
CA VAL A 36 3.55 -2.44 9.33
C VAL A 36 2.56 -3.60 9.12
N PRO A 37 3.02 -4.78 8.64
CA PRO A 37 2.16 -5.94 8.37
C PRO A 37 1.40 -6.45 9.60
N ARG A 38 1.85 -6.09 10.81
CA ARG A 38 1.24 -6.49 12.08
C ARG A 38 0.00 -5.67 12.46
N VAL A 39 -0.10 -4.45 11.96
CA VAL A 39 -1.16 -3.48 12.32
C VAL A 39 -2.24 -3.46 11.24
N TYR A 40 -1.85 -3.65 9.99
CA TYR A 40 -2.72 -3.53 8.83
C TYR A 40 -3.06 -4.88 8.17
N GLY A 41 -2.74 -6.00 8.83
CA GLY A 41 -2.91 -7.38 8.35
C GLY A 41 -3.95 -8.17 9.12
#